data_AF-A0A6B2HAP5-F1
#
_entry.id   AF-A0A6B2HAP5-F1
#
_cell.length_a   1.000
_cell.length_b   1.000
_cell.length_c   1.000
_cell.angle_alpha   90.00
_cell.angle_beta   90.00
_cell.angle_gamma   90.00
#
_symmetry.space_group_name_H-M   'P 1'
#
loop_
_entity.id
_entity.type
_entity.pdbx_description
1 polymer ?
#
loop_
_entity_poly.entity_id
_entity_poly.type
_entity_poly.pdbx_seq_one_letter_code
_entity_poly.pdbx_strand_id
1 'polypeptide(L)'
;MQKINLDYSVNPFQKLFIEKGIELLYRNTIDSFRLRLHNPKTLIEELIQVTYSSISGILTNNDYVESTSKELKQALEDNNDGLLYKQINKKHYLEILNKADRNNYKLLIQSSKLILKDNLGYDAHLFDEVNNLMNSYDSLIDSEGALTIKESDFFSLRKKIVVFTNHLFVELINKGYTKQYLYNLFQIVFVRKKGHSKSFEERFNIYKELAQKADEEFTVVFNIKGSTFQFQEFYKIDNSYGLITKKFRKAIEKKTSNQVNEYLEKHKGENLIYIKIHTKDYFKAIEIALNRVSKDLDIYHLGFSKHIFRIDERCAVIGENEPQKASTFPSNFQIDGYFRSDASIFENLLIKIKKIEQNNIGSESYNKILSAIRYYRTGSESPELETKLLNYWIGLEYIFTTTNSAEKTIDRIRKYFPKCHSLIYVKRNLFDYHKALSRQEINGHISNYDDNLNYLLLHKSYRDVIVNSESELLKFRTNFFQKWYEEPNKINEVLIKHQHNITSNITRLYRIRNEIVHNAAIKNGIYVHISHIKYYLTFILNSILDFMAENNVDLDNDGKVTIEDYFIAQEIILGSLKNSKLEEFLKINNPTQILH
;
A
#
# COMPACT_ATOMS: atom_id res chain seq x y z
N MET A 1 -0.89 15.07 0.78
CA MET A 1 -1.92 15.59 1.72
C MET A 1 -2.97 16.39 0.96
N GLN A 2 -4.25 16.16 1.24
CA GLN A 2 -5.38 16.88 0.62
C GLN A 2 -5.77 18.09 1.48
N LYS A 3 -6.21 19.21 0.88
CA LYS A 3 -6.82 20.33 1.61
C LYS A 3 -8.23 19.94 2.00
N ILE A 4 -8.56 20.05 3.29
CA ILE A 4 -9.84 19.61 3.84
C ILE A 4 -10.48 20.79 4.55
N ASN A 5 -11.69 21.14 4.14
CA ASN A 5 -12.52 22.14 4.81
C ASN A 5 -13.64 21.39 5.52
N LEU A 6 -13.70 21.52 6.85
CA LEU A 6 -14.72 20.89 7.68
C LEU A 6 -15.81 21.92 8.00
N ASP A 7 -17.08 21.51 7.93
CA ASP A 7 -18.24 22.35 8.23
C ASP A 7 -18.74 22.20 9.68
N TYR A 8 -17.92 21.60 10.55
CA TYR A 8 -18.18 21.35 11.97
C TYR A 8 -16.90 21.55 12.79
N SER A 9 -17.09 21.82 14.09
CA SER A 9 -15.98 22.01 15.02
C SER A 9 -15.26 20.70 15.31
N VAL A 10 -13.93 20.74 15.28
CA VAL A 10 -13.03 19.65 15.68
C VAL A 10 -11.87 20.21 16.47
N ASN A 11 -11.44 19.49 17.50
CA ASN A 11 -10.18 19.80 18.18
C ASN A 11 -8.97 19.33 17.33
N PRO A 12 -7.73 19.75 17.65
CA PRO A 12 -6.55 19.36 16.90
C PRO A 12 -6.28 17.85 16.80
N PHE A 13 -6.61 17.08 17.82
CA PHE A 13 -6.43 15.62 17.79
C PHE A 13 -7.45 14.93 16.87
N GLN A 14 -8.70 15.38 16.90
CA GLN A 14 -9.75 14.95 15.98
C GLN A 14 -9.41 15.32 14.53
N LYS A 15 -8.90 16.55 14.30
CA LYS A 15 -8.45 16.99 12.98
C LYS A 15 -7.28 16.13 12.47
N LEU A 16 -6.31 15.82 13.33
CA LEU A 16 -5.20 14.93 13.01
C LEU A 16 -5.68 13.52 12.60
N PHE A 17 -6.65 12.95 13.32
CA PHE A 17 -7.28 11.68 12.97
C PHE A 17 -7.92 11.73 11.58
N ILE A 18 -8.69 12.77 11.27
CA ILE A 18 -9.35 12.92 9.95
C ILE A 18 -8.32 13.05 8.82
N GLU A 19 -7.34 13.94 8.97
CA GLU A 19 -6.33 14.21 7.95
C GLU A 19 -5.46 12.97 7.71
N LYS A 20 -5.02 12.31 8.78
CA LYS A 20 -4.28 11.05 8.67
C LYS A 20 -5.16 9.94 8.09
N GLY A 21 -6.43 9.94 8.46
CA GLY A 21 -7.46 9.03 7.99
C GLY A 21 -7.54 8.98 6.45
N ILE A 22 -7.76 10.17 5.89
CA ILE A 22 -7.86 10.39 4.44
C ILE A 22 -6.57 10.02 3.73
N GLU A 23 -5.41 10.38 4.30
CA GLU A 23 -4.13 10.06 3.71
C GLU A 23 -3.88 8.55 3.61
N LEU A 24 -4.13 7.79 4.68
CA LEU A 24 -3.88 6.35 4.70
C LEU A 24 -4.74 5.61 3.68
N LEU A 25 -6.01 6.03 3.56
CA LEU A 25 -7.01 5.41 2.71
C LEU A 25 -6.94 5.87 1.24
N TYR A 26 -6.28 6.99 0.95
CA TYR A 26 -6.16 7.50 -0.41
C TYR A 26 -5.22 6.62 -1.27
N ARG A 27 -5.69 6.20 -2.44
CA ARG A 27 -4.97 5.30 -3.35
C ARG A 27 -3.65 5.86 -3.90
N ASN A 28 -3.55 7.19 -4.04
CA ASN A 28 -2.38 7.85 -4.64
C ASN A 28 -1.37 8.35 -3.58
N THR A 29 -1.55 7.99 -2.30
CA THR A 29 -0.58 8.33 -1.27
C THR A 29 0.76 7.62 -1.54
N ILE A 30 1.85 8.38 -1.44
CA ILE A 30 3.21 7.86 -1.63
C ILE A 30 3.50 6.74 -0.61
N ASP A 31 4.38 5.82 -0.96
CA ASP A 31 4.71 4.63 -0.17
C ASP A 31 5.09 4.94 1.28
N SER A 32 5.86 6.02 1.52
CA SER A 32 6.28 6.43 2.88
C SER A 32 5.10 6.71 3.83
N PHE A 33 3.97 7.16 3.29
CA PHE A 33 2.81 7.62 4.07
C PHE A 33 1.57 6.76 3.89
N ARG A 34 1.66 5.75 3.03
CA ARG A 34 0.58 4.79 2.77
C ARG A 34 0.28 3.95 4.01
N LEU A 35 -0.92 3.39 4.03
CA LEU A 35 -1.30 2.35 4.98
C LEU A 35 -0.28 1.20 4.97
N ARG A 36 0.08 0.73 6.17
CA ARG A 36 1.02 -0.39 6.34
C ARG A 36 0.36 -1.70 5.92
N LEU A 37 1.17 -2.71 5.63
CA LEU A 37 0.67 -4.06 5.33
C LEU A 37 0.06 -4.72 6.56
N HIS A 38 0.71 -4.55 7.70
CA HIS A 38 0.35 -5.20 8.94
C HIS A 38 0.29 -4.21 10.10
N ASN A 39 -0.55 -4.57 11.06
CA ASN A 39 -0.53 -4.05 12.42
C ASN A 39 0.10 -5.15 13.32
N PRO A 40 0.38 -4.88 14.60
CA PRO A 40 0.98 -5.89 15.48
C PRO A 40 0.20 -7.20 15.57
N LYS A 41 -1.14 -7.16 15.60
CA LYS A 41 -1.97 -8.36 15.62
C LYS A 41 -1.83 -9.18 14.33
N THR A 42 -1.92 -8.54 13.16
CA THR A 42 -1.80 -9.25 11.88
C THR A 42 -0.38 -9.72 11.58
N LEU A 43 0.66 -9.10 12.16
CA LEU A 43 2.02 -9.64 12.17
C LEU A 43 2.13 -10.92 13.01
N ILE A 44 1.43 -11.00 14.14
CA ILE A 44 1.37 -12.23 14.95
C ILE A 44 0.67 -13.35 14.17
N GLU A 45 -0.44 -13.04 13.48
CA GLU A 45 -1.14 -13.98 12.60
C GLU A 45 -0.23 -14.48 11.48
N GLU A 46 0.49 -13.57 10.80
CA GLU A 46 1.47 -13.92 9.78
C GLU A 46 2.58 -14.81 10.35
N LEU A 47 3.16 -14.46 11.51
CA LEU A 47 4.22 -15.25 12.14
C LEU A 47 3.78 -16.68 12.42
N ILE A 48 2.56 -16.85 12.95
CA ILE A 48 1.98 -18.18 13.18
C ILE A 48 1.88 -18.95 11.87
N GLN A 49 1.33 -18.35 10.82
CA GLN A 49 1.17 -19.00 9.52
C GLN A 49 2.52 -19.41 8.93
N VAL A 50 3.51 -18.52 8.93
CA VAL A 50 4.85 -18.77 8.39
C VAL A 50 5.56 -19.87 9.18
N THR A 51 5.43 -19.85 10.51
CA THR A 51 6.03 -20.87 11.37
C THR A 51 5.39 -22.24 11.13
N TYR A 52 4.05 -22.30 10.99
CA TYR A 52 3.37 -23.55 10.63
C TYR A 52 3.82 -24.10 9.28
N SER A 53 3.89 -23.25 8.26
CA SER A 53 4.36 -23.64 6.92
C SER A 53 5.82 -24.08 6.92
N SER A 54 6.65 -23.54 7.82
CA SER A 54 8.04 -23.99 8.00
C SER A 54 8.10 -25.37 8.68
N ILE A 55 7.26 -25.62 9.71
CA ILE A 55 7.17 -26.93 10.36
C ILE A 55 6.69 -28.01 9.39
N SER A 56 5.71 -27.71 8.55
CA SER A 56 5.13 -28.68 7.59
C SER A 56 6.02 -28.94 6.37
N GLY A 57 7.16 -28.25 6.25
CA GLY A 57 8.07 -28.38 5.11
C GLY A 57 7.61 -27.66 3.83
N ILE A 58 6.48 -26.95 3.86
CA ILE A 58 5.99 -26.11 2.76
C ILE A 58 6.96 -24.97 2.48
N LEU A 59 7.50 -24.37 3.53
CA LEU A 59 8.57 -23.37 3.45
C LEU A 59 9.90 -24.00 3.85
N THR A 60 10.79 -24.15 2.87
CA THR A 60 12.09 -24.82 3.06
C THR A 60 13.16 -23.91 3.65
N ASN A 61 13.01 -22.58 3.53
CA ASN A 61 13.95 -21.60 4.08
C ASN A 61 13.51 -21.11 5.47
N ASN A 62 14.40 -21.24 6.47
CA ASN A 62 14.12 -20.83 7.85
C ASN A 62 14.12 -19.30 8.04
N ASP A 63 14.77 -18.56 7.15
CA ASP A 63 14.92 -17.10 7.22
C ASP A 63 13.56 -16.36 7.20
N TYR A 64 12.50 -16.98 6.67
CA TYR A 64 11.17 -16.39 6.69
C TYR A 64 10.62 -16.20 8.10
N VAL A 65 10.80 -17.18 9.00
CA VAL A 65 10.32 -17.09 10.38
C VAL A 65 11.14 -16.05 11.14
N GLU A 66 12.46 -16.07 10.96
CA GLU A 66 13.36 -15.10 11.58
C GLU A 66 13.05 -13.66 11.15
N SER A 67 12.86 -13.42 9.84
CA SER A 67 12.52 -12.11 9.30
C SER A 67 11.19 -11.59 9.85
N THR A 68 10.13 -12.41 9.86
CA THR A 68 8.81 -11.99 10.39
C THR A 68 8.88 -11.76 11.91
N SER A 69 9.65 -12.57 12.65
CA SER A 69 9.84 -12.39 14.10
C SER A 69 10.55 -11.07 14.43
N LYS A 70 11.60 -10.72 13.66
CA LYS A 70 12.32 -9.45 13.81
C LYS A 70 11.43 -8.24 13.52
N GLU A 71 10.61 -8.30 12.46
CA GLU A 71 9.65 -7.24 12.13
C GLU A 71 8.61 -7.04 13.24
N LEU A 72 8.03 -8.13 13.76
CA LEU A 72 7.09 -8.07 14.89
C LEU A 72 7.76 -7.48 16.13
N LYS A 73 8.98 -7.92 16.47
CA LYS A 73 9.71 -7.39 17.62
C LYS A 73 9.86 -5.87 17.54
N GLN A 74 10.29 -5.35 16.38
CA GLN A 74 10.43 -3.91 16.17
C GLN A 74 9.09 -3.17 16.31
N ALA A 75 7.98 -3.76 15.84
CA ALA A 75 6.65 -3.17 15.98
C ALA A 75 6.20 -3.09 17.46
N LEU A 76 6.65 -4.03 18.30
CA LEU A 76 6.30 -4.08 19.72
C LEU A 76 7.20 -3.21 20.61
N GLU A 77 8.47 -2.99 20.24
CA GLU A 77 9.42 -2.17 21.02
C GLU A 77 8.97 -0.70 21.15
N ASP A 78 8.24 -0.17 20.16
CA ASP A 78 7.76 1.21 20.12
C ASP A 78 6.65 1.52 21.15
N ASN A 79 6.20 0.55 21.97
CA ASN A 79 5.13 0.67 23.00
C ASN A 79 3.82 1.34 22.52
N ASN A 80 3.58 1.32 21.21
CA ASN A 80 2.37 1.83 20.57
C ASN A 80 1.69 0.69 19.80
N ASP A 81 1.78 -0.53 20.31
CA ASP A 81 1.25 -1.71 19.64
C ASP A 81 -0.26 -1.85 19.81
N GLY A 82 -0.83 -1.37 20.92
CA GLY A 82 -2.26 -1.44 21.21
C GLY A 82 -2.74 -2.84 21.61
N LEU A 83 -1.84 -3.80 21.81
CA LEU A 83 -2.18 -5.16 22.23
C LEU A 83 -2.36 -5.24 23.74
N LEU A 84 -3.30 -6.10 24.15
CA LEU A 84 -3.51 -6.50 25.52
C LEU A 84 -2.68 -7.75 25.85
N TYR A 85 -2.03 -7.73 27.01
CA TYR A 85 -1.13 -8.78 27.50
C TYR A 85 -1.64 -9.31 28.85
N LYS A 86 -2.65 -10.19 28.83
CA LYS A 86 -3.26 -10.74 30.06
C LYS A 86 -2.58 -12.03 30.50
N GLN A 87 -2.29 -12.91 29.54
CA GLN A 87 -1.75 -14.26 29.82
C GLN A 87 -0.23 -14.32 29.74
N ILE A 88 0.41 -13.44 28.97
CA ILE A 88 1.87 -13.42 28.75
C ILE A 88 2.41 -12.03 28.96
N ASN A 89 3.51 -11.92 29.71
CA ASN A 89 4.23 -10.67 29.85
C ASN A 89 4.91 -10.25 28.53
N LYS A 90 4.73 -8.99 28.11
CA LYS A 90 5.31 -8.45 26.87
C LYS A 90 6.83 -8.62 26.78
N LYS A 91 7.57 -8.38 27.87
CA LYS A 91 9.04 -8.54 27.91
C LYS A 91 9.43 -9.99 27.62
N HIS A 92 8.74 -10.94 28.24
CA HIS A 92 8.97 -12.36 27.98
C HIS A 92 8.66 -12.74 26.53
N TYR A 93 7.59 -12.19 25.95
CA TYR A 93 7.28 -12.44 24.54
C TYR A 93 8.36 -11.90 23.59
N LEU A 94 8.91 -10.70 23.85
CA LEU A 94 10.04 -10.15 23.09
C LEU A 94 11.29 -11.05 23.16
N GLU A 95 11.53 -11.72 24.29
CA GLU A 95 12.62 -12.69 24.43
C GLU A 95 12.39 -13.95 23.58
N ILE A 96 11.15 -14.43 23.50
CA ILE A 96 10.77 -15.56 22.62
C ILE A 96 11.00 -15.17 21.15
N LEU A 97 10.63 -13.96 20.74
CA LEU A 97 10.82 -13.47 19.36
C LEU A 97 12.31 -13.43 18.95
N ASN A 98 13.24 -13.25 19.89
CA ASN A 98 14.68 -13.31 19.59
C ASN A 98 15.18 -14.73 19.25
N LYS A 99 14.43 -15.76 19.64
CA LYS A 99 14.79 -17.17 19.46
C LYS A 99 13.91 -17.83 18.40
N ALA A 100 13.82 -17.22 17.23
CA ALA A 100 12.97 -17.66 16.12
C ALA A 100 13.60 -18.82 15.32
N ASP A 101 14.00 -19.89 16.01
CA ASP A 101 14.60 -21.09 15.43
C ASP A 101 13.69 -22.32 15.56
N ARG A 102 14.02 -23.38 14.80
CA ARG A 102 13.20 -24.61 14.72
C ARG A 102 12.92 -25.27 16.07
N ASN A 103 13.82 -25.15 17.04
CA ASN A 103 13.62 -25.74 18.37
C ASN A 103 12.56 -24.98 19.17
N ASN A 104 12.37 -23.70 18.87
CA ASN A 104 11.49 -22.78 19.59
C ASN A 104 10.16 -22.50 18.86
N TYR A 105 9.95 -23.03 17.65
CA TYR A 105 8.74 -22.80 16.86
C TYR A 105 7.42 -23.13 17.60
N LYS A 106 7.39 -24.22 18.37
CA LYS A 106 6.19 -24.58 19.15
C LYS A 106 5.85 -23.52 20.21
N LEU A 107 6.87 -23.05 20.94
CA LEU A 107 6.74 -22.01 21.95
C LEU A 107 6.33 -20.67 21.30
N LEU A 108 6.93 -20.34 20.16
CA LEU A 108 6.62 -19.15 19.38
C LEU A 108 5.15 -19.13 18.93
N ILE A 109 4.63 -20.24 18.42
CA ILE A 109 3.23 -20.37 18.01
C ILE A 109 2.29 -20.28 19.21
N GLN A 110 2.57 -21.03 20.28
CA GLN A 110 1.69 -21.08 21.45
C GLN A 110 1.61 -19.72 22.14
N SER A 111 2.74 -19.04 22.34
CA SER A 111 2.77 -17.70 22.92
C SER A 111 2.02 -16.67 22.06
N SER A 112 2.25 -16.70 20.75
CA SER A 112 1.52 -15.87 19.77
C SER A 112 0.00 -16.08 19.85
N LYS A 113 -0.46 -17.33 19.94
CA LYS A 113 -1.90 -17.65 20.08
C LYS A 113 -2.52 -17.15 21.38
N LEU A 114 -1.78 -17.18 22.49
CA LEU A 114 -2.26 -16.63 23.76
C LEU A 114 -2.49 -15.12 23.67
N ILE A 115 -1.59 -14.40 23.00
CA ILE A 115 -1.76 -12.96 22.75
C ILE A 115 -2.97 -12.71 21.83
N LEU A 116 -3.15 -13.48 20.75
CA LEU A 116 -4.33 -13.34 19.88
C LEU A 116 -5.64 -13.56 20.64
N LYS A 117 -5.66 -14.51 21.59
CA LYS A 117 -6.83 -14.78 22.45
C LYS A 117 -7.17 -13.59 23.35
N ASP A 118 -6.15 -12.88 23.84
CA ASP A 118 -6.34 -11.65 24.63
C ASP A 118 -6.88 -10.48 23.79
N ASN A 119 -6.77 -10.57 22.46
CA ASN A 119 -7.00 -9.49 21.50
C ASN A 119 -8.08 -9.83 20.45
N LEU A 120 -9.10 -10.62 20.81
CA LEU A 120 -10.23 -10.91 19.90
C LEU A 120 -11.02 -9.64 19.52
N GLY A 121 -11.12 -8.66 20.44
CA GLY A 121 -11.77 -7.36 20.23
C GLY A 121 -10.78 -6.22 19.93
N TYR A 122 -9.66 -6.52 19.27
CA TYR A 122 -8.58 -5.55 19.03
C TYR A 122 -9.04 -4.28 18.29
N ASP A 123 -9.97 -4.40 17.34
CA ASP A 123 -10.55 -3.25 16.64
C ASP A 123 -11.37 -2.34 17.57
N ALA A 124 -12.22 -2.92 18.43
CA ALA A 124 -13.01 -2.17 19.38
C ALA A 124 -12.10 -1.45 20.38
N HIS A 125 -11.06 -2.12 20.87
CA HIS A 125 -10.03 -1.53 21.71
C HIS A 125 -9.30 -0.38 21.00
N LEU A 126 -8.91 -0.53 19.73
CA LEU A 126 -8.29 0.55 18.96
C LEU A 126 -9.23 1.74 18.77
N PHE A 127 -10.52 1.51 18.52
CA PHE A 127 -11.51 2.58 18.48
C PHE A 127 -11.60 3.34 19.81
N ASP A 128 -11.65 2.60 20.93
CA ASP A 128 -11.73 3.18 22.26
C ASP A 128 -10.46 3.97 22.61
N GLU A 129 -9.27 3.43 22.33
CA GLU A 129 -7.99 4.11 22.55
C GLU A 129 -7.86 5.39 21.70
N VAL A 130 -8.23 5.34 20.42
CA VAL A 130 -8.24 6.53 19.56
C VAL A 130 -9.23 7.57 20.09
N ASN A 131 -10.42 7.15 20.52
CA ASN A 131 -11.42 8.06 21.09
C ASN A 131 -10.93 8.72 22.39
N ASN A 132 -10.38 7.91 23.31
CA ASN A 132 -9.84 8.38 24.58
C ASN A 132 -8.71 9.39 24.36
N LEU A 133 -7.80 9.13 23.41
CA LEU A 133 -6.75 10.06 23.04
C LEU A 133 -7.34 11.37 22.49
N MET A 134 -8.31 11.31 21.58
CA MET A 134 -8.91 12.52 21.00
C MET A 134 -9.67 13.37 22.04
N ASN A 135 -10.35 12.71 22.98
CA ASN A 135 -11.13 13.36 24.04
C ASN A 135 -10.25 13.88 25.18
N SER A 136 -9.01 13.41 25.32
CA SER A 136 -8.09 13.95 26.32
C SER A 136 -7.60 15.35 25.98
N TYR A 137 -7.75 15.84 24.74
CA TYR A 137 -7.18 17.12 24.30
C TYR A 137 -7.58 18.30 25.20
N ASP A 138 -8.85 18.41 25.57
CA ASP A 138 -9.35 19.54 26.36
C ASP A 138 -8.75 19.58 27.77
N SER A 139 -8.32 18.43 28.31
CA SER A 139 -7.62 18.34 29.60
C SER A 139 -6.13 18.73 29.51
N LEU A 140 -5.58 18.85 28.30
CA LEU A 140 -4.17 19.17 28.06
C LEU A 140 -3.93 20.67 27.84
N ILE A 141 -5.00 21.45 27.73
CA ILE A 141 -4.94 22.90 27.55
C ILE A 141 -5.47 23.60 28.81
N ASP A 142 -4.86 24.73 29.18
CA ASP A 142 -5.39 25.59 30.25
C ASP A 142 -6.47 26.56 29.72
N SER A 143 -7.02 27.39 30.61
CA SER A 143 -8.03 28.40 30.26
C SER A 143 -7.53 29.48 29.29
N GLU A 144 -6.22 29.63 29.13
CA GLU A 144 -5.57 30.57 28.21
C GLU A 144 -5.17 29.89 26.88
N GLY A 145 -5.42 28.58 26.76
CA GLY A 145 -5.11 27.78 25.57
C GLY A 145 -3.66 27.31 25.48
N ALA A 146 -2.87 27.45 26.54
CA ALA A 146 -1.50 26.96 26.60
C ALA A 146 -1.44 25.48 27.03
N LEU A 147 -0.40 24.77 26.60
CA LEU A 147 -0.20 23.36 26.93
C LEU A 147 0.19 23.20 28.40
N THR A 148 -0.53 22.34 29.12
CA THR A 148 -0.24 21.98 30.52
C THR A 148 0.86 20.92 30.65
N ILE A 149 1.22 20.27 29.55
CA ILE A 149 2.24 19.23 29.46
C ILE A 149 3.43 19.66 28.61
N LYS A 150 4.56 18.96 28.74
CA LYS A 150 5.75 19.20 27.91
C LYS A 150 5.43 18.96 26.43
N GLU A 151 6.03 19.76 25.55
CA GLU A 151 5.88 19.61 24.09
C GLU A 151 6.26 18.20 23.60
N SER A 152 7.26 17.57 24.23
CA SER A 152 7.68 16.19 23.92
C SER A 152 6.56 15.17 24.15
N ASP A 153 5.81 15.34 25.24
CA ASP A 153 4.72 14.44 25.64
C ASP A 153 3.51 14.67 24.74
N PHE A 154 3.22 15.93 24.42
CA PHE A 154 2.20 16.29 23.44
C PHE A 154 2.50 15.69 22.05
N PHE A 155 3.74 15.77 21.59
CA PHE A 155 4.17 15.14 20.34
C PHE A 155 4.03 13.61 20.38
N SER A 156 4.31 12.98 21.53
CA SER A 156 4.13 11.54 21.74
C SER A 156 2.67 11.11 21.61
N LEU A 157 1.73 11.88 22.16
CA LEU A 157 0.29 11.64 22.01
C LEU A 157 -0.16 11.77 20.55
N ARG A 158 0.30 12.80 19.83
CA ARG A 158 0.03 12.94 18.39
C ARG A 158 0.56 11.75 17.59
N LYS A 159 1.77 11.27 17.92
CA LYS A 159 2.35 10.06 17.33
C LYS A 159 1.47 8.83 17.59
N LYS A 160 0.93 8.66 18.81
CA LYS A 160 0.00 7.58 19.14
C LYS A 160 -1.26 7.60 18.28
N ILE A 161 -1.89 8.76 18.11
CA ILE A 161 -3.08 8.91 17.24
C ILE A 161 -2.74 8.45 15.81
N VAL A 162 -1.62 8.92 15.25
CA VAL A 162 -1.18 8.53 13.90
C VAL A 162 -0.94 7.03 13.77
N VAL A 163 -0.33 6.40 14.78
CA VAL A 163 -0.03 4.96 14.80
C VAL A 163 -1.31 4.13 14.95
N PHE A 164 -2.16 4.45 15.92
CA PHE A 164 -3.42 3.71 16.15
C PHE A 164 -4.42 3.88 15.01
N THR A 165 -4.48 5.06 14.37
CA THR A 165 -5.28 5.23 13.14
C THR A 165 -4.82 4.27 12.03
N ASN A 166 -3.50 4.06 11.91
CA ASN A 166 -2.94 3.10 10.96
C ASN A 166 -3.33 1.66 11.32
N HIS A 167 -3.12 1.27 12.59
CA HIS A 167 -3.48 -0.08 13.06
C HIS A 167 -4.96 -0.37 12.88
N LEU A 168 -5.82 0.62 13.14
CA LEU A 168 -7.27 0.51 12.99
C LEU A 168 -7.67 0.19 11.56
N PHE A 169 -7.16 0.93 10.57
CA PHE A 169 -7.52 0.65 9.18
C PHE A 169 -6.92 -0.64 8.66
N VAL A 170 -5.73 -1.04 9.10
CA VAL A 170 -5.21 -2.38 8.78
C VAL A 170 -6.14 -3.45 9.35
N GLU A 171 -6.65 -3.27 10.57
CA GLU A 171 -7.57 -4.22 11.19
C GLU A 171 -8.92 -4.30 10.46
N LEU A 172 -9.48 -3.16 10.04
CA LEU A 172 -10.70 -3.14 9.23
C LEU A 172 -10.50 -3.86 7.89
N ILE A 173 -9.35 -3.68 7.23
CA ILE A 173 -9.04 -4.44 6.01
C ILE A 173 -8.92 -5.94 6.30
N ASN A 174 -8.29 -6.32 7.43
CA ASN A 174 -8.19 -7.72 7.84
C ASN A 174 -9.57 -8.35 8.12
N LYS A 175 -10.53 -7.55 8.61
CA LYS A 175 -11.94 -7.96 8.79
C LYS A 175 -12.73 -8.10 7.48
N GLY A 176 -12.14 -7.78 6.33
CA GLY A 176 -12.73 -7.99 5.01
C GLY A 176 -13.15 -6.73 4.26
N TYR A 177 -12.95 -5.54 4.82
CA TYR A 177 -13.23 -4.29 4.11
C TYR A 177 -12.19 -3.99 3.04
N THR A 178 -12.63 -3.45 1.90
CA THR A 178 -11.72 -2.86 0.92
C THR A 178 -11.31 -1.45 1.32
N LYS A 179 -10.05 -1.09 1.05
CA LYS A 179 -9.53 0.26 1.28
C LYS A 179 -10.34 1.33 0.54
N GLN A 180 -10.81 1.03 -0.68
CA GLN A 180 -11.61 1.95 -1.48
C GLN A 180 -12.99 2.22 -0.86
N TYR A 181 -13.63 1.19 -0.30
CA TYR A 181 -14.87 1.37 0.46
C TYR A 181 -14.64 2.26 1.69
N LEU A 182 -13.62 1.93 2.48
CA LEU A 182 -13.25 2.70 3.67
C LEU A 182 -12.98 4.16 3.32
N TYR A 183 -12.23 4.44 2.24
CA TYR A 183 -11.95 5.80 1.78
C TYR A 183 -13.23 6.58 1.45
N ASN A 184 -14.10 5.99 0.61
CA ASN A 184 -15.35 6.62 0.20
C ASN A 184 -16.23 6.94 1.41
N LEU A 185 -16.36 5.98 2.31
CA LEU A 185 -17.17 6.14 3.50
C LEU A 185 -16.59 7.15 4.49
N PHE A 186 -15.28 7.11 4.72
CA PHE A 186 -14.59 8.10 5.56
C PHE A 186 -14.79 9.51 5.02
N GLN A 187 -14.70 9.70 3.71
CA GLN A 187 -15.01 10.99 3.08
C GLN A 187 -16.47 11.40 3.24
N ILE A 188 -17.42 10.48 3.11
CA ILE A 188 -18.84 10.80 3.30
C ILE A 188 -19.11 11.21 4.75
N VAL A 189 -18.57 10.49 5.73
CA VAL A 189 -18.82 10.71 7.16
C VAL A 189 -18.15 12.00 7.64
N PHE A 190 -16.89 12.24 7.28
CA PHE A 190 -16.09 13.33 7.86
C PHE A 190 -15.90 14.56 6.97
N VAL A 191 -16.06 14.47 5.64
CA VAL A 191 -15.68 15.58 4.73
C VAL A 191 -16.85 16.11 3.88
N ARG A 192 -17.59 15.23 3.21
CA ARG A 192 -18.53 15.62 2.13
C ARG A 192 -19.93 15.97 2.62
N LYS A 193 -20.30 15.55 3.83
CA LYS A 193 -21.66 15.73 4.34
C LYS A 193 -21.88 17.18 4.78
N LYS A 194 -22.26 18.01 3.81
CA LYS A 194 -22.72 19.39 4.00
C LYS A 194 -24.08 19.38 4.69
N GLY A 195 -24.15 19.90 5.91
CA GLY A 195 -25.41 20.01 6.65
C GLY A 195 -25.21 19.92 8.17
N HIS A 196 -25.50 21.01 8.86
CA HIS A 196 -25.28 21.26 10.29
C HIS A 196 -26.14 20.41 11.24
N SER A 197 -25.93 19.09 11.34
CA SER A 197 -26.61 18.33 12.40
C SER A 197 -25.80 17.31 13.17
N LYS A 198 -24.57 16.96 12.75
CA LYS A 198 -23.77 15.96 13.47
C LYS A 198 -22.43 16.50 13.94
N SER A 199 -22.19 16.41 15.24
CA SER A 199 -20.91 16.60 15.92
C SER A 199 -19.86 15.58 15.47
N PHE A 200 -18.58 15.83 15.81
CA PHE A 200 -17.52 14.85 15.57
C PHE A 200 -17.83 13.50 16.22
N GLU A 201 -18.30 13.50 17.48
CA GLU A 201 -18.60 12.29 18.25
C GLU A 201 -19.68 11.43 17.56
N GLU A 202 -20.77 12.06 17.10
CA GLU A 202 -21.81 11.34 16.37
C GLU A 202 -21.29 10.76 15.04
N ARG A 203 -20.38 11.47 14.35
CA ARG A 203 -19.75 10.99 13.11
C ARG A 203 -18.79 9.84 13.39
N PHE A 204 -18.01 9.93 14.45
CA PHE A 204 -17.10 8.88 14.90
C PHE A 204 -17.87 7.61 15.29
N ASN A 205 -19.00 7.73 15.99
CA ASN A 205 -19.85 6.60 16.35
C ASN A 205 -20.46 5.91 15.12
N ILE A 206 -20.93 6.66 14.12
CA ILE A 206 -21.37 6.08 12.83
C ILE A 206 -20.24 5.29 12.17
N TYR A 207 -19.00 5.79 12.24
CA TYR A 207 -17.86 5.09 11.68
C TYR A 207 -17.47 3.86 12.51
N LYS A 208 -17.60 3.91 13.84
CA LYS A 208 -17.34 2.79 14.76
C LYS A 208 -18.30 1.62 14.53
N GLU A 209 -19.57 1.91 14.21
CA GLU A 209 -20.57 0.90 13.85
C GLU A 209 -20.14 0.01 12.66
N LEU A 210 -19.22 0.49 11.81
CA LEU A 210 -18.67 -0.31 10.72
C LEU A 210 -17.94 -1.55 11.22
N ALA A 211 -17.18 -1.47 12.30
CA ALA A 211 -16.48 -2.64 12.84
C ALA A 211 -17.43 -3.79 13.23
N GLN A 212 -18.71 -3.47 13.42
CA GLN A 212 -19.75 -4.39 13.86
C GLN A 212 -20.72 -4.79 12.74
N LYS A 213 -20.66 -4.17 11.55
CA LYS A 213 -21.58 -4.47 10.44
C LYS A 213 -21.43 -5.95 10.04
N ALA A 214 -22.54 -6.67 9.96
CA ALA A 214 -22.57 -8.02 9.43
C ALA A 214 -22.30 -8.04 7.91
N ASP A 215 -21.97 -9.21 7.40
CA ASP A 215 -21.87 -9.42 5.95
C ASP A 215 -23.27 -9.29 5.31
N GLU A 216 -23.29 -8.87 4.05
CA GLU A 216 -24.49 -8.64 3.26
C GLU A 216 -24.36 -9.38 1.93
N GLU A 217 -25.48 -9.84 1.36
CA GLU A 217 -25.49 -10.41 0.01
C GLU A 217 -25.46 -9.30 -1.06
N PHE A 218 -24.53 -9.43 -2.00
CA PHE A 218 -24.40 -8.60 -3.19
C PHE A 218 -24.62 -9.45 -4.44
N THR A 219 -25.50 -9.01 -5.32
CA THR A 219 -25.62 -9.55 -6.69
C THR A 219 -24.68 -8.77 -7.60
N VAL A 220 -23.65 -9.44 -8.12
CA VAL A 220 -22.68 -8.89 -9.08
C VAL A 220 -23.03 -9.39 -10.47
N VAL A 221 -23.18 -8.48 -11.42
CA VAL A 221 -23.55 -8.77 -12.81
C VAL A 221 -22.37 -8.44 -13.71
N PHE A 222 -21.89 -9.45 -14.45
CA PHE A 222 -20.87 -9.31 -15.48
C PHE A 222 -21.46 -9.47 -16.87
N ASN A 223 -20.89 -8.75 -17.82
CA ASN A 223 -21.11 -8.97 -19.23
C ASN A 223 -19.95 -9.80 -19.81
N ILE A 224 -20.24 -10.98 -20.34
CA ILE A 224 -19.26 -11.81 -21.04
C ILE A 224 -19.33 -11.50 -22.53
N LYS A 225 -18.36 -10.70 -23.00
CA LYS A 225 -18.23 -10.34 -24.41
C LYS A 225 -17.72 -11.54 -25.20
N GLY A 226 -18.44 -11.93 -26.23
CA GLY A 226 -18.05 -13.01 -27.13
C GLY A 226 -19.27 -13.70 -27.71
N SER A 227 -19.40 -13.70 -29.04
CA SER A 227 -20.55 -14.31 -29.74
C SER A 227 -20.62 -15.82 -29.60
N THR A 228 -19.51 -16.45 -29.22
CA THR A 228 -19.40 -17.91 -29.08
C THR A 228 -19.67 -18.39 -27.65
N PHE A 229 -19.71 -17.51 -26.64
CA PHE A 229 -19.92 -17.95 -25.25
C PHE A 229 -21.29 -18.61 -25.05
N GLN A 230 -21.30 -19.78 -24.42
CA GLN A 230 -22.51 -20.57 -24.17
C GLN A 230 -22.80 -20.67 -22.67
N PHE A 231 -23.76 -19.88 -22.20
CA PHE A 231 -24.10 -19.84 -20.77
C PHE A 231 -24.52 -21.21 -20.20
N GLN A 232 -25.26 -22.02 -20.95
CA GLN A 232 -25.73 -23.33 -20.46
C GLN A 232 -24.57 -24.29 -20.14
N GLU A 233 -23.47 -24.21 -20.90
CA GLU A 233 -22.28 -25.01 -20.66
C GLU A 233 -21.48 -24.44 -19.48
N PHE A 234 -21.37 -23.12 -19.38
CA PHE A 234 -20.75 -22.44 -18.23
C PHE A 234 -21.49 -22.74 -16.90
N TYR A 235 -22.81 -22.73 -16.92
CA TYR A 235 -23.67 -23.03 -15.76
C TYR A 235 -23.48 -24.46 -15.22
N LYS A 236 -23.00 -25.41 -16.03
CA LYS A 236 -22.68 -26.77 -15.57
C LYS A 236 -21.47 -26.82 -14.64
N ILE A 237 -20.56 -25.84 -14.75
CA ILE A 237 -19.39 -25.73 -13.86
C ILE A 237 -19.85 -25.32 -12.47
N ASP A 238 -20.78 -24.38 -12.40
CA ASP A 238 -21.30 -23.84 -11.15
C ASP A 238 -22.76 -23.36 -11.31
N ASN A 239 -23.66 -24.02 -10.59
CA ASN A 239 -25.10 -23.75 -10.66
C ASN A 239 -25.53 -22.49 -9.88
N SER A 240 -24.60 -21.79 -9.22
CA SER A 240 -24.89 -20.52 -8.55
C SER A 240 -24.98 -19.32 -9.50
N TYR A 241 -24.53 -19.48 -10.75
CA TYR A 241 -24.68 -18.46 -11.77
C TYR A 241 -26.12 -18.34 -12.26
N GLY A 242 -26.56 -17.12 -12.53
CA GLY A 242 -27.83 -16.88 -13.22
C GLY A 242 -27.66 -16.01 -14.46
N LEU A 243 -28.58 -16.16 -15.41
CA LEU A 243 -28.65 -15.32 -16.60
C LEU A 243 -29.63 -14.16 -16.37
N ILE A 244 -29.25 -12.95 -16.76
CA ILE A 244 -30.13 -11.79 -16.67
C ILE A 244 -31.17 -11.85 -17.78
N THR A 245 -32.40 -12.21 -17.39
CA THR A 245 -33.55 -12.28 -18.30
C THR A 245 -34.34 -10.97 -18.32
N LYS A 246 -35.27 -10.82 -19.28
CA LYS A 246 -36.27 -9.73 -19.27
C LYS A 246 -37.10 -9.71 -17.98
N LYS A 247 -37.40 -10.89 -17.41
CA LYS A 247 -38.12 -11.01 -16.13
C LYS A 247 -37.28 -10.48 -14.97
N PHE A 248 -35.99 -10.80 -14.95
CA PHE A 248 -35.06 -10.27 -13.94
C PHE A 248 -35.01 -8.74 -13.98
N ARG A 249 -34.77 -8.16 -15.17
CA ARG A 249 -34.71 -6.70 -15.35
C ARG A 249 -35.97 -5.99 -14.85
N LYS A 250 -37.16 -6.46 -15.24
CA LYS A 250 -38.44 -5.93 -14.75
C LYS A 250 -38.61 -6.04 -13.23
N ALA A 251 -38.08 -7.09 -12.61
CA ALA A 251 -38.22 -7.31 -11.17
C ALA A 251 -37.37 -6.32 -10.35
N ILE A 252 -36.22 -5.88 -10.89
CA ILE A 252 -35.31 -4.97 -10.21
C ILE A 252 -35.48 -3.51 -10.63
N GLU A 253 -36.09 -3.22 -11.78
CA GLU A 253 -36.23 -1.88 -12.38
C GLU A 253 -36.69 -0.80 -11.38
N LYS A 254 -37.68 -1.12 -10.53
CA LYS A 254 -38.22 -0.20 -9.51
C LYS A 254 -37.46 -0.19 -8.18
N LYS A 255 -36.55 -1.14 -7.98
CA LYS A 255 -35.80 -1.35 -6.72
C LYS A 255 -34.37 -0.83 -6.79
N THR A 256 -33.80 -0.77 -8.00
CA THR A 256 -32.39 -0.40 -8.23
C THR A 256 -32.25 1.01 -8.81
N SER A 257 -31.01 1.50 -8.83
CA SER A 257 -30.70 2.82 -9.40
C SER A 257 -30.88 2.86 -10.91
N ASN A 258 -31.14 4.06 -11.45
CA ASN A 258 -31.22 4.31 -12.89
C ASN A 258 -29.93 3.89 -13.61
N GLN A 259 -28.76 4.12 -13.00
CA GLN A 259 -27.46 3.77 -13.59
C GLN A 259 -27.33 2.27 -13.86
N VAL A 260 -27.81 1.41 -12.96
CA VAL A 260 -27.81 -0.05 -13.17
C VAL A 260 -28.84 -0.44 -14.21
N ASN A 261 -30.04 0.15 -14.17
CA ASN A 261 -31.08 -0.12 -15.16
C ASN A 261 -30.61 0.22 -16.58
N GLU A 262 -29.99 1.38 -16.78
CA GLU A 262 -29.39 1.80 -18.05
C GLU A 262 -28.29 0.84 -18.52
N TYR A 263 -27.42 0.40 -17.61
CA TYR A 263 -26.38 -0.59 -17.94
C TYR A 263 -26.98 -1.92 -18.42
N LEU A 264 -27.99 -2.44 -17.73
CA LEU A 264 -28.62 -3.70 -18.08
C LEU A 264 -29.44 -3.61 -19.38
N GLU A 265 -30.10 -2.48 -19.64
CA GLU A 265 -30.82 -2.26 -20.89
C GLU A 265 -29.87 -2.08 -22.08
N LYS A 266 -28.73 -1.39 -21.89
CA LYS A 266 -27.70 -1.21 -22.92
C LYS A 266 -27.15 -2.55 -23.40
N HIS A 267 -26.94 -3.51 -22.50
CA HIS A 267 -26.31 -4.81 -22.79
C HIS A 267 -27.33 -5.96 -22.87
N LYS A 268 -28.62 -5.67 -23.08
CA LYS A 268 -29.70 -6.67 -23.05
C LYS A 268 -29.61 -7.81 -24.07
N GLY A 269 -28.84 -7.61 -25.14
CA GLY A 269 -28.59 -8.61 -26.18
C GLY A 269 -27.28 -9.38 -25.99
N GLU A 270 -26.54 -9.10 -24.91
CA GLU A 270 -25.25 -9.71 -24.58
C GLU A 270 -25.40 -10.75 -23.47
N ASN A 271 -24.31 -11.48 -23.18
CA ASN A 271 -24.30 -12.53 -22.15
C ASN A 271 -24.11 -11.91 -20.77
N LEU A 272 -25.21 -11.42 -20.20
CA LEU A 272 -25.25 -10.89 -18.84
C LEU A 272 -25.45 -12.02 -17.84
N ILE A 273 -24.40 -12.36 -17.10
CA ILE A 273 -24.42 -13.34 -16.02
C ILE A 273 -24.37 -12.65 -14.67
N TYR A 274 -24.98 -13.24 -13.64
CA TYR A 274 -24.87 -12.77 -12.28
C TYR A 274 -24.48 -13.87 -11.31
N ILE A 275 -23.84 -13.47 -10.22
CA ILE A 275 -23.52 -14.30 -9.08
C ILE A 275 -23.79 -13.54 -7.79
N LYS A 276 -24.18 -14.26 -6.75
CA LYS A 276 -24.43 -13.71 -5.41
C LYS A 276 -23.23 -13.98 -4.51
N ILE A 277 -22.72 -12.93 -3.86
CA ILE A 277 -21.56 -12.98 -2.97
C ILE A 277 -21.92 -12.36 -1.63
N HIS A 278 -21.55 -13.04 -0.53
CA HIS A 278 -21.74 -12.55 0.82
C HIS A 278 -20.44 -11.93 1.35
N THR A 279 -20.45 -10.65 1.72
CA THR A 279 -19.26 -9.93 2.20
C THR A 279 -19.62 -8.60 2.88
N LYS A 280 -18.62 -7.88 3.41
CA LYS A 280 -18.77 -6.58 4.09
C LYS A 280 -19.11 -5.42 3.17
N ASP A 281 -18.54 -5.41 1.95
CA ASP A 281 -18.70 -4.30 1.01
C ASP A 281 -18.73 -4.71 -0.46
N TYR A 282 -19.31 -3.82 -1.28
CA TYR A 282 -19.58 -4.06 -2.69
C TYR A 282 -18.30 -4.15 -3.55
N PHE A 283 -17.19 -3.51 -3.17
CA PHE A 283 -15.93 -3.68 -3.90
C PHE A 283 -15.36 -5.07 -3.62
N LYS A 284 -15.44 -5.54 -2.37
CA LYS A 284 -15.03 -6.90 -2.03
C LYS A 284 -15.87 -7.95 -2.77
N ALA A 285 -17.16 -7.67 -2.96
CA ALA A 285 -18.06 -8.53 -3.71
C ALA A 285 -17.60 -8.68 -5.17
N ILE A 286 -17.21 -7.58 -5.82
CA ILE A 286 -16.66 -7.59 -7.18
C ILE A 286 -15.38 -8.42 -7.23
N GLU A 287 -14.45 -8.22 -6.29
CA GLU A 287 -13.18 -8.97 -6.26
C GLU A 287 -13.40 -10.48 -6.18
N ILE A 288 -14.25 -10.92 -5.26
CA ILE A 288 -14.56 -12.35 -5.06
C ILE A 288 -15.31 -12.90 -6.28
N ALA A 289 -16.31 -12.17 -6.78
CA ALA A 289 -17.09 -12.57 -7.95
C ALA A 289 -16.21 -12.70 -9.19
N LEU A 290 -15.31 -11.73 -9.44
CA LEU A 290 -14.39 -11.75 -10.57
C LEU A 290 -13.44 -12.94 -10.48
N ASN A 291 -12.85 -13.20 -9.31
CA ASN A 291 -11.96 -14.35 -9.11
C ASN A 291 -12.67 -15.68 -9.40
N ARG A 292 -13.92 -15.84 -8.94
CA ARG A 292 -14.73 -17.05 -9.20
C ARG A 292 -15.06 -17.18 -10.69
N VAL A 293 -15.57 -16.11 -11.31
CA VAL A 293 -15.90 -16.10 -12.75
C VAL A 293 -14.67 -16.39 -13.59
N SER A 294 -13.51 -15.79 -13.30
CA SER A 294 -12.26 -16.05 -14.02
C SER A 294 -11.85 -17.52 -13.95
N LYS A 295 -11.85 -18.13 -12.77
CA LYS A 295 -11.51 -19.56 -12.61
C LYS A 295 -12.44 -20.48 -13.36
N ASP A 296 -13.75 -20.21 -13.30
CA ASP A 296 -14.72 -21.04 -13.99
C ASP A 296 -14.62 -20.84 -15.51
N LEU A 297 -14.24 -19.65 -15.96
CA LEU A 297 -13.94 -19.39 -17.37
C LEU A 297 -12.68 -20.12 -17.83
N ASP A 298 -11.68 -20.34 -16.97
CA ASP A 298 -10.51 -21.17 -17.29
C ASP A 298 -10.92 -22.63 -17.52
N ILE A 299 -11.79 -23.18 -16.65
CA ILE A 299 -12.35 -24.53 -16.81
C ILE A 299 -13.19 -24.60 -18.10
N TYR A 300 -14.00 -23.57 -18.37
CA TYR A 300 -14.77 -23.48 -19.60
C TYR A 300 -13.87 -23.46 -20.83
N HIS A 301 -12.77 -22.69 -20.79
CA HIS A 301 -11.79 -22.59 -21.88
C HIS A 301 -11.12 -23.94 -22.17
N LEU A 302 -10.90 -24.79 -21.17
CA LEU A 302 -10.33 -26.12 -21.35
C LEU A 302 -11.19 -26.99 -22.28
N GLY A 303 -12.52 -26.93 -22.13
CA GLY A 303 -13.46 -27.66 -23.00
C GLY A 303 -13.79 -26.93 -24.30
N PHE A 304 -13.74 -25.60 -24.30
CA PHE A 304 -14.20 -24.73 -25.39
C PHE A 304 -13.10 -23.77 -25.88
N SER A 305 -11.88 -24.27 -26.11
CA SER A 305 -10.70 -23.44 -26.41
C SER A 305 -10.81 -22.59 -27.69
N LYS A 306 -11.69 -22.97 -28.62
CA LYS A 306 -11.98 -22.20 -29.84
C LYS A 306 -12.92 -21.01 -29.60
N HIS A 307 -13.57 -20.94 -28.44
CA HIS A 307 -14.50 -19.87 -28.10
C HIS A 307 -13.71 -18.65 -27.64
N ILE A 308 -13.96 -17.52 -28.27
CA ILE A 308 -13.34 -16.24 -27.93
C ILE A 308 -14.33 -15.48 -27.05
N PHE A 309 -13.93 -15.28 -25.80
CA PHE A 309 -14.70 -14.51 -24.83
C PHE A 309 -13.79 -13.70 -23.92
N ARG A 310 -14.33 -12.64 -23.33
CA ARG A 310 -13.69 -11.84 -22.29
C ARG A 310 -14.73 -11.23 -21.36
N ILE A 311 -14.37 -11.01 -20.10
CA ILE A 311 -15.19 -10.25 -19.16
C ILE A 311 -15.12 -8.78 -19.56
N ASP A 312 -16.27 -8.09 -19.62
CA ASP A 312 -16.32 -6.65 -19.87
C ASP A 312 -15.65 -5.87 -18.74
N GLU A 313 -15.11 -4.69 -19.04
CA GLU A 313 -14.38 -3.82 -18.10
C GLU A 313 -15.29 -3.15 -17.05
N ARG A 314 -16.61 -3.30 -17.18
CA ARG A 314 -17.60 -2.80 -16.22
C ARG A 314 -18.53 -3.91 -15.78
N CYS A 315 -18.90 -3.87 -14.50
CA CYS A 315 -19.91 -4.72 -13.88
C CYS A 315 -20.96 -3.87 -13.16
N ALA A 316 -22.13 -4.45 -12.91
CA ALA A 316 -23.13 -3.84 -12.03
C ALA A 316 -23.16 -4.58 -10.69
N VAL A 317 -23.39 -3.85 -9.60
CA VAL A 317 -23.49 -4.43 -8.25
C VAL A 317 -24.75 -3.94 -7.57
N ILE A 318 -25.52 -4.88 -7.03
CA ILE A 318 -26.78 -4.63 -6.34
C ILE A 318 -26.68 -5.24 -4.93
N GLY A 319 -26.75 -4.42 -3.90
CA GLY A 319 -26.82 -4.88 -2.51
C GLY A 319 -28.24 -5.27 -2.10
N GLU A 320 -28.36 -6.26 -1.23
CA GLU A 320 -29.65 -6.73 -0.71
C GLU A 320 -30.31 -5.70 0.23
N ASN A 321 -29.53 -5.05 1.11
CA ASN A 321 -30.07 -4.14 2.13
C ASN A 321 -30.43 -2.78 1.53
N GLU A 322 -29.64 -2.29 0.57
CA GLU A 322 -29.84 -0.97 -0.06
C GLU A 322 -29.76 -1.04 -1.61
N PRO A 323 -30.67 -1.76 -2.28
CA PRO A 323 -30.65 -1.95 -3.73
C PRO A 323 -30.74 -0.63 -4.51
N GLN A 324 -31.36 0.40 -3.94
CA GLN A 324 -31.43 1.76 -4.50
C GLN A 324 -30.05 2.43 -4.67
N LYS A 325 -29.03 2.01 -3.91
CA LYS A 325 -27.64 2.49 -4.02
C LYS A 325 -26.80 1.67 -5.00
N ALA A 326 -27.41 0.70 -5.69
CA ALA A 326 -26.73 -0.09 -6.72
C ALA A 326 -26.06 0.82 -7.76
N SER A 327 -24.93 0.40 -8.30
CA SER A 327 -24.17 1.21 -9.27
C SER A 327 -23.35 0.32 -10.19
N THR A 328 -22.66 0.93 -11.14
CA THR A 328 -21.71 0.25 -12.02
C THR A 328 -20.28 0.62 -11.67
N PHE A 329 -19.41 -0.39 -11.71
CA PHE A 329 -18.03 -0.27 -11.28
C PHE A 329 -17.10 -0.90 -12.31
N PRO A 330 -15.83 -0.47 -12.38
CA PRO A 330 -14.82 -1.20 -13.12
C PRO A 330 -14.74 -2.64 -12.60
N SER A 331 -14.71 -3.61 -13.51
CA SER A 331 -14.52 -5.02 -13.19
C SER A 331 -13.05 -5.40 -13.03
N ASN A 332 -12.11 -4.48 -13.28
CA ASN A 332 -10.69 -4.73 -13.11
C ASN A 332 -10.22 -4.52 -11.67
N PHE A 333 -9.20 -5.27 -11.28
CA PHE A 333 -8.55 -5.08 -9.99
C PHE A 333 -7.83 -3.71 -9.94
N GLN A 334 -8.20 -2.87 -8.98
CA GLN A 334 -7.54 -1.58 -8.77
C GLN A 334 -6.31 -1.74 -7.89
N ILE A 335 -5.13 -1.46 -8.45
CA ILE A 335 -3.85 -1.53 -7.73
C ILE A 335 -3.51 -0.14 -7.19
N ASP A 336 -3.16 -0.07 -5.90
CA ASP A 336 -2.71 1.17 -5.26
C ASP A 336 -1.46 1.76 -5.93
N GLY A 337 -1.31 3.07 -5.83
CA GLY A 337 -0.14 3.81 -6.32
C GLY A 337 -0.46 4.74 -7.49
N TYR A 338 0.27 5.84 -7.49
CA TYR A 338 0.20 6.83 -8.55
C TYR A 338 1.30 6.55 -9.57
N PHE A 339 0.90 6.16 -10.78
CA PHE A 339 1.78 6.00 -11.93
C PHE A 339 1.32 7.01 -12.97
N ARG A 340 2.17 7.99 -13.27
CA ARG A 340 1.88 8.94 -14.34
C ARG A 340 1.93 8.22 -15.68
N SER A 341 1.05 8.62 -16.58
CA SER A 341 0.94 8.07 -17.92
C SER A 341 0.45 9.16 -18.84
N ASP A 342 1.38 9.84 -19.48
CA ASP A 342 1.11 10.89 -20.46
C ASP A 342 2.17 10.88 -21.56
N ALA A 343 1.91 11.62 -22.63
CA ALA A 343 2.78 11.68 -23.79
C ALA A 343 4.18 12.25 -23.45
N SER A 344 4.28 13.19 -22.50
CA SER A 344 5.56 13.78 -22.13
C SER A 344 6.49 12.77 -21.46
N ILE A 345 5.95 11.88 -20.65
CA ILE A 345 6.71 10.79 -20.03
C ILE A 345 7.21 9.80 -21.08
N PHE A 346 6.38 9.49 -22.08
CA PHE A 346 6.79 8.63 -23.18
C PHE A 346 7.97 9.24 -23.96
N GLU A 347 7.89 10.54 -24.29
CA GLU A 347 8.99 11.24 -24.97
C GLU A 347 10.27 11.26 -24.12
N ASN A 348 10.16 11.55 -22.82
CA ASN A 348 11.31 11.53 -21.91
C ASN A 348 11.97 10.14 -21.85
N LEU A 349 11.17 9.07 -21.78
CA LEU A 349 11.66 7.69 -21.80
C LEU A 349 12.33 7.35 -23.14
N LEU A 350 11.74 7.78 -24.25
CA LEU A 350 12.28 7.54 -25.58
C LEU A 350 13.63 8.23 -25.76
N ILE A 351 13.78 9.47 -25.28
CA ILE A 351 15.06 10.19 -25.28
C ILE A 351 16.11 9.41 -24.49
N LYS A 352 15.77 8.93 -23.28
CA LYS A 352 16.69 8.14 -22.44
C LYS A 352 17.11 6.85 -23.12
N ILE A 353 16.18 6.11 -23.70
CA ILE A 353 16.50 4.85 -24.42
C ILE A 353 17.44 5.14 -25.60
N LYS A 354 17.19 6.19 -26.40
CA LYS A 354 18.08 6.58 -27.50
C LYS A 354 19.49 6.96 -27.00
N LYS A 355 19.61 7.66 -25.88
CA LYS A 355 20.91 7.97 -25.26
C LYS A 355 21.63 6.70 -24.80
N ILE A 356 20.90 5.76 -24.19
CA ILE A 356 21.43 4.46 -23.74
C ILE A 356 22.00 3.66 -24.93
N GLU A 357 21.34 3.70 -26.09
CA GLU A 357 21.83 3.06 -27.32
C GLU A 357 23.12 3.71 -27.88
N GLN A 358 23.32 5.00 -27.61
CA GLN A 358 24.53 5.73 -27.99
C GLN A 358 25.68 5.54 -26.99
N ASN A 359 25.35 5.23 -25.74
CA ASN A 359 26.32 4.98 -24.67
C ASN A 359 26.90 3.56 -24.79
N ASN A 360 28.15 3.35 -24.34
CA ASN A 360 28.79 2.04 -24.39
C ASN A 360 28.28 1.10 -23.27
N ILE A 361 26.98 0.81 -23.28
CA ILE A 361 26.34 -0.03 -22.27
C ILE A 361 26.60 -1.51 -22.57
N GLY A 362 26.92 -2.28 -21.53
CA GLY A 362 27.08 -3.73 -21.67
C GLY A 362 25.82 -4.40 -22.22
N SER A 363 25.96 -5.26 -23.24
CA SER A 363 24.83 -5.90 -23.93
C SER A 363 23.93 -6.71 -22.99
N GLU A 364 24.50 -7.36 -21.97
CA GLU A 364 23.73 -8.06 -20.94
C GLU A 364 22.86 -7.09 -20.13
N SER A 365 23.41 -5.93 -19.73
CA SER A 365 22.67 -4.89 -19.00
C SER A 365 21.52 -4.32 -19.83
N TYR A 366 21.77 -4.04 -21.11
CA TYR A 366 20.73 -3.58 -22.03
C TYR A 366 19.61 -4.61 -22.19
N ASN A 367 19.95 -5.88 -22.39
CA ASN A 367 18.97 -6.97 -22.50
C ASN A 367 18.14 -7.17 -21.22
N LYS A 368 18.74 -6.98 -20.03
CA LYS A 368 18.02 -7.01 -18.74
C LYS A 368 17.01 -5.87 -18.64
N ILE A 369 17.37 -4.65 -19.05
CA ILE A 369 16.46 -3.50 -19.10
C ILE A 369 15.27 -3.77 -20.02
N LEU A 370 15.52 -4.23 -21.25
CA LEU A 370 14.45 -4.56 -22.21
C LEU A 370 13.53 -5.69 -21.70
N SER A 371 14.11 -6.68 -21.02
CA SER A 371 13.34 -7.77 -20.40
C SER A 371 12.47 -7.25 -19.26
N ALA A 372 13.01 -6.41 -18.37
CA ALA A 372 12.25 -5.78 -17.29
C ALA A 372 11.07 -4.93 -17.81
N ILE A 373 11.27 -4.15 -18.89
CA ILE A 373 10.20 -3.39 -19.57
C ILE A 373 9.11 -4.32 -20.09
N ARG A 374 9.49 -5.43 -20.75
CA ARG A 374 8.55 -6.44 -21.26
C ARG A 374 7.67 -7.02 -20.15
N TYR A 375 8.30 -7.45 -19.05
CA TYR A 375 7.58 -8.02 -17.92
C TYR A 375 6.72 -6.99 -17.17
N TYR A 376 7.14 -5.72 -17.12
CA TYR A 376 6.32 -4.63 -16.62
C TYR A 376 5.02 -4.46 -17.45
N ARG A 377 5.12 -4.52 -18.78
CA ARG A 377 3.96 -4.48 -19.68
C ARG A 377 3.05 -5.70 -19.47
N THR A 378 3.60 -6.91 -19.54
CA THR A 378 2.84 -8.16 -19.39
C THR A 378 2.11 -8.21 -18.04
N GLY A 379 2.76 -7.84 -16.92
CA GLY A 379 2.11 -7.76 -15.62
C GLY A 379 0.99 -6.70 -15.56
N SER A 380 1.14 -5.59 -16.29
CA SER A 380 0.10 -4.55 -16.34
C SER A 380 -1.14 -4.99 -17.11
N GLU A 381 -0.97 -5.78 -18.18
CA GLU A 381 -2.05 -6.31 -19.03
C GLU A 381 -2.71 -7.58 -18.46
N SER A 382 -2.04 -8.34 -17.60
CA SER A 382 -2.56 -9.63 -17.10
C SER A 382 -3.86 -9.46 -16.31
N PRO A 383 -4.92 -10.25 -16.56
CA PRO A 383 -6.15 -10.16 -15.77
C PRO A 383 -6.04 -10.80 -14.38
N GLU A 384 -5.23 -11.85 -14.22
CA GLU A 384 -5.06 -12.55 -12.94
C GLU A 384 -3.98 -11.92 -12.06
N LEU A 385 -4.26 -11.81 -10.76
CA LEU A 385 -3.39 -11.14 -9.79
C LEU A 385 -2.05 -11.86 -9.59
N GLU A 386 -2.09 -13.18 -9.55
CA GLU A 386 -0.92 -14.05 -9.45
C GLU A 386 0.01 -13.82 -10.63
N THR A 387 -0.54 -13.79 -11.85
CA THR A 387 0.19 -13.50 -13.08
C THR A 387 0.77 -12.08 -13.06
N LYS A 388 0.04 -11.08 -12.54
CA LYS A 388 0.60 -9.73 -12.33
C LYS A 388 1.82 -9.77 -11.41
N LEU A 389 1.69 -10.40 -10.23
CA LEU A 389 2.76 -10.47 -9.24
C LEU A 389 3.99 -11.18 -9.81
N LEU A 390 3.80 -12.33 -10.45
CA LEU A 390 4.88 -13.11 -11.04
C LEU A 390 5.62 -12.34 -12.13
N ASN A 391 4.91 -11.68 -13.05
CA ASN A 391 5.56 -10.89 -14.10
C ASN A 391 6.35 -9.72 -13.50
N TYR A 392 5.79 -8.97 -12.55
CA TYR A 392 6.54 -7.89 -11.89
C TYR A 392 7.75 -8.42 -11.10
N TRP A 393 7.62 -9.57 -10.44
CA TRP A 393 8.72 -10.23 -9.74
C TRP A 393 9.83 -10.65 -10.72
N ILE A 394 9.47 -11.30 -11.83
CA ILE A 394 10.43 -11.74 -12.85
C ILE A 394 11.17 -10.52 -13.43
N GLY A 395 10.45 -9.43 -13.74
CA GLY A 395 11.08 -8.20 -14.21
C GLY A 395 12.08 -7.62 -13.20
N LEU A 396 11.76 -7.66 -11.90
CA LEU A 396 12.68 -7.26 -10.84
C LEU A 396 13.87 -8.22 -10.77
N GLU A 397 13.62 -9.52 -10.78
CA GLU A 397 14.65 -10.56 -10.68
C GLU A 397 15.69 -10.42 -11.79
N TYR A 398 15.28 -10.23 -13.05
CA TYR A 398 16.19 -10.03 -14.18
C TYR A 398 17.19 -8.90 -13.96
N ILE A 399 16.76 -7.77 -13.38
CA ILE A 399 17.65 -6.64 -13.09
C ILE A 399 18.76 -7.02 -12.10
N PHE A 400 18.46 -7.87 -11.11
CA PHE A 400 19.40 -8.26 -10.07
C PHE A 400 20.15 -9.58 -10.34
N THR A 401 19.74 -10.36 -11.35
CA THR A 401 20.49 -11.56 -11.77
C THR A 401 21.90 -11.19 -12.23
N THR A 402 22.86 -12.07 -11.99
CA THR A 402 24.20 -12.02 -12.58
C THR A 402 24.62 -13.43 -12.93
N THR A 403 25.26 -13.59 -14.08
CA THR A 403 25.73 -14.88 -14.60
C THR A 403 27.02 -15.34 -13.93
N ASN A 404 27.76 -14.41 -13.31
CA ASN A 404 29.12 -14.60 -12.84
C ASN A 404 29.27 -14.67 -11.31
N SER A 405 28.17 -14.73 -10.55
CA SER A 405 28.25 -14.84 -9.08
C SER A 405 27.57 -16.10 -8.55
N ALA A 406 28.15 -16.66 -7.50
CA ALA A 406 27.52 -17.71 -6.70
C ALA A 406 26.41 -17.16 -5.77
N GLU A 407 26.20 -15.84 -5.75
CA GLU A 407 25.23 -15.17 -4.88
C GLU A 407 23.82 -15.36 -5.44
N LYS A 408 22.87 -15.79 -4.60
CA LYS A 408 21.49 -15.97 -5.04
C LYS A 408 20.88 -14.62 -5.38
N THR A 409 20.06 -14.56 -6.43
CA THR A 409 19.40 -13.31 -6.87
C THR A 409 18.61 -12.63 -5.76
N ILE A 410 17.92 -13.39 -4.90
CA ILE A 410 17.20 -12.83 -3.75
C ILE A 410 18.12 -12.13 -2.75
N ASP A 411 19.34 -12.62 -2.54
CA ASP A 411 20.32 -12.01 -1.64
C ASP A 411 20.79 -10.68 -2.22
N ARG A 412 21.03 -10.64 -3.53
CA ARG A 412 21.35 -9.41 -4.28
C ARG A 412 20.25 -8.37 -4.20
N ILE A 413 18.99 -8.77 -4.41
CA ILE A 413 17.84 -7.87 -4.28
C ILE A 413 17.80 -7.29 -2.86
N ARG A 414 17.95 -8.13 -1.82
CA ARG A 414 17.93 -7.69 -0.41
C ARG A 414 19.13 -6.83 -0.02
N LYS A 415 20.27 -6.98 -0.70
CA LYS A 415 21.48 -6.18 -0.49
C LYS A 415 21.37 -4.80 -1.15
N TYR A 416 21.04 -4.76 -2.44
CA TYR A 416 21.19 -3.55 -3.24
C TYR A 416 19.90 -2.72 -3.35
N PHE A 417 18.72 -3.34 -3.48
CA PHE A 417 17.48 -2.59 -3.64
C PHE A 417 17.19 -1.62 -2.48
N PRO A 418 17.32 -2.02 -1.18
CA PRO A 418 17.13 -1.09 -0.08
C PRO A 418 18.11 0.09 -0.10
N LYS A 419 19.36 -0.13 -0.54
CA LYS A 419 20.38 0.93 -0.65
C LYS A 419 20.02 1.94 -1.73
N CYS A 420 19.72 1.47 -2.95
CA CYS A 420 19.28 2.31 -4.06
C CYS A 420 18.06 3.16 -3.68
N HIS A 421 17.07 2.56 -3.02
CA HIS A 421 15.87 3.26 -2.61
C HIS A 421 16.11 4.24 -1.43
N SER A 422 17.10 3.97 -0.57
CA SER A 422 17.42 4.84 0.57
C SER A 422 18.02 6.17 0.14
N LEU A 423 18.80 6.18 -0.95
CA LEU A 423 19.43 7.40 -1.47
C LEU A 423 18.41 8.50 -1.79
N ILE A 424 17.30 8.14 -2.44
CA ILE A 424 16.27 9.11 -2.78
C ILE A 424 15.27 9.36 -1.65
N TYR A 425 15.28 8.55 -0.59
CA TYR A 425 14.22 8.55 0.42
C TYR A 425 14.06 9.93 1.08
N VAL A 426 15.17 10.56 1.44
CA VAL A 426 15.16 11.89 2.10
C VAL A 426 14.58 12.93 1.14
N LYS A 427 15.22 13.13 -0.02
CA LYS A 427 14.82 14.14 -1.01
C LYS A 427 13.39 13.94 -1.51
N ARG A 428 12.96 12.71 -1.76
CA ARG A 428 11.58 12.39 -2.18
C ARG A 428 10.54 12.77 -1.13
N ASN A 429 10.79 12.45 0.14
CA ASN A 429 9.85 12.79 1.22
C ASN A 429 9.75 14.31 1.42
N LEU A 430 10.87 15.03 1.32
CA LEU A 430 10.89 16.49 1.37
C LEU A 430 10.22 17.11 0.15
N PHE A 431 10.31 16.48 -1.02
CA PHE A 431 9.61 16.92 -2.22
C PHE A 431 8.08 16.73 -2.11
N ASP A 432 7.59 15.60 -1.59
CA ASP A 432 6.14 15.47 -1.31
C ASP A 432 5.68 16.46 -0.23
N TYR A 433 6.52 16.73 0.77
CA TYR A 433 6.29 17.77 1.77
C TYR A 433 6.20 19.15 1.14
N HIS A 434 7.16 19.55 0.29
CA HIS A 434 7.09 20.77 -0.52
C HIS A 434 5.77 20.84 -1.30
N LYS A 435 5.40 19.79 -2.06
CA LYS A 435 4.11 19.78 -2.78
C LYS A 435 2.91 19.79 -1.85
N ALA A 436 3.02 19.31 -0.61
CA ALA A 436 1.97 19.44 0.39
C ALA A 436 1.81 20.90 0.86
N LEU A 437 2.90 21.64 1.05
CA LEU A 437 2.87 23.07 1.41
C LEU A 437 2.13 23.90 0.35
N SER A 438 2.42 23.66 -0.93
CA SER A 438 1.70 24.31 -2.04
C SER A 438 0.21 23.90 -2.09
N ARG A 439 -0.12 22.61 -1.89
CA ARG A 439 -1.51 22.14 -1.84
C ARG A 439 -2.33 22.74 -0.68
N GLN A 440 -1.65 23.14 0.40
CA GLN A 440 -2.27 23.81 1.55
C GLN A 440 -2.15 25.34 1.48
N GLU A 441 -1.64 25.89 0.38
CA GLU A 441 -1.48 27.34 0.17
C GLU A 441 -0.56 28.02 1.21
N ILE A 442 0.37 27.28 1.81
CA ILE A 442 1.34 27.80 2.80
C ILE A 442 2.60 28.36 2.14
N ASN A 443 2.84 28.01 0.87
CA ASN A 443 4.04 28.41 0.13
C ASN A 443 4.25 29.93 0.06
N GLY A 444 3.19 30.74 0.07
CA GLY A 444 3.29 32.21 0.08
C GLY A 444 3.86 32.81 1.38
N HIS A 445 3.81 32.06 2.49
CA HIS A 445 4.31 32.49 3.79
C HIS A 445 5.78 32.10 4.04
N ILE A 446 6.38 31.31 3.14
CA ILE A 446 7.72 30.77 3.31
C ILE A 446 8.69 31.56 2.43
N SER A 447 9.71 32.14 3.06
CA SER A 447 10.75 32.87 2.34
C SER A 447 11.57 31.92 1.44
N ASN A 448 11.85 32.33 0.19
CA ASN A 448 12.64 31.56 -0.78
C ASN A 448 12.06 30.17 -1.11
N TYR A 449 10.74 30.00 -1.05
CA TYR A 449 10.08 28.76 -1.44
C TYR A 449 10.34 28.46 -2.93
N ASP A 450 11.07 27.37 -3.21
CA ASP A 450 11.39 26.92 -4.57
C ASP A 450 11.45 25.39 -4.67
N ASP A 451 11.58 24.88 -5.91
CA ASP A 451 11.69 23.44 -6.19
C ASP A 451 13.07 22.85 -5.81
N ASN A 452 14.08 23.68 -5.47
CA ASN A 452 15.40 23.21 -5.02
C ASN A 452 15.40 22.79 -3.55
N LEU A 453 14.36 23.11 -2.78
CA LEU A 453 14.16 22.74 -1.38
C LEU A 453 15.14 23.39 -0.39
N ASN A 454 16.01 24.30 -0.85
CA ASN A 454 17.03 24.93 -0.02
C ASN A 454 16.43 25.75 1.14
N TYR A 455 15.21 26.25 1.01
CA TYR A 455 14.49 26.92 2.10
C TYR A 455 14.27 26.02 3.33
N LEU A 456 14.30 24.69 3.18
CA LEU A 456 14.21 23.74 4.30
C LEU A 456 15.51 23.67 5.12
N LEU A 457 16.57 24.35 4.70
CA LEU A 457 17.81 24.50 5.48
C LEU A 457 17.75 25.68 6.46
N LEU A 458 16.55 26.20 6.77
CA LEU A 458 16.32 27.34 7.66
C LEU A 458 15.25 26.99 8.71
N HIS A 459 15.57 27.19 9.99
CA HIS A 459 14.60 27.03 11.09
C HIS A 459 13.35 27.90 10.90
N LYS A 460 13.51 29.10 10.35
CA LYS A 460 12.41 30.03 10.09
C LYS A 460 11.33 29.40 9.22
N SER A 461 11.71 28.65 8.18
CA SER A 461 10.77 28.00 7.27
C SER A 461 9.87 26.99 7.99
N TYR A 462 10.41 26.20 8.92
CA TYR A 462 9.62 25.26 9.72
C TYR A 462 8.67 26.01 10.67
N ARG A 463 9.14 27.08 11.31
CA ARG A 463 8.30 27.93 12.17
C ARG A 463 7.16 28.57 11.39
N ASP A 464 7.44 29.13 10.21
CA ASP A 464 6.45 29.76 9.34
C ASP A 464 5.37 28.75 8.95
N VAL A 465 5.73 27.49 8.68
CA VAL A 465 4.74 26.43 8.43
C VAL A 465 3.90 26.11 9.67
N ILE A 466 4.51 25.97 10.84
CA ILE A 466 3.77 25.63 12.08
C ILE A 466 2.74 26.71 12.43
N VAL A 467 3.14 27.98 12.30
CA VAL A 467 2.29 29.14 12.64
C VAL A 467 1.16 29.33 11.64
N ASN A 468 1.44 29.22 10.34
CA ASN A 468 0.46 29.55 9.30
C ASN A 468 -0.38 28.34 8.85
N SER A 469 -0.01 27.11 9.22
CA SER A 469 -0.78 25.94 8.80
C SER A 469 -2.00 25.69 9.69
N GLU A 470 -3.14 25.45 9.07
CA GLU A 470 -4.31 24.91 9.77
C GLU A 470 -4.29 23.37 9.87
N SER A 471 -3.42 22.69 9.11
CA SER A 471 -3.37 21.23 9.07
C SER A 471 -2.52 20.67 10.20
N GLU A 472 -3.12 19.83 11.03
CA GLU A 472 -2.46 19.20 12.14
C GLU A 472 -1.47 18.13 11.67
N LEU A 473 -1.82 17.36 10.65
CA LEU A 473 -0.92 16.41 10.01
C LEU A 473 0.29 17.12 9.39
N LEU A 474 0.12 18.31 8.81
CA LEU A 474 1.22 19.09 8.27
C LEU A 474 2.16 19.53 9.39
N LYS A 475 1.65 20.16 10.46
CA LYS A 475 2.45 20.53 11.64
C LYS A 475 3.21 19.35 12.23
N PHE A 476 2.55 18.19 12.34
CA PHE A 476 3.20 16.97 12.84
C PHE A 476 4.38 16.55 11.96
N ARG A 477 4.24 16.64 10.63
CA ARG A 477 5.33 16.37 9.67
C ARG A 477 6.42 17.43 9.70
N THR A 478 6.06 18.70 9.85
CA THR A 478 7.02 19.81 9.95
C THR A 478 7.96 19.57 11.11
N ASN A 479 7.43 19.19 12.29
CA ASN A 479 8.25 18.81 13.45
C ASN A 479 9.16 17.60 13.17
N PHE A 480 8.68 16.62 12.39
CA PHE A 480 9.47 15.46 12.01
C PHE A 480 10.64 15.82 11.07
N PHE A 481 10.41 16.64 10.04
CA PHE A 481 11.45 17.06 9.11
C PHE A 481 12.39 18.11 9.68
N GLN A 482 11.92 18.94 10.61
CA GLN A 482 12.78 19.86 11.34
C GLN A 482 13.88 19.10 12.10
N LYS A 483 13.56 17.95 12.71
CA LYS A 483 14.56 17.09 13.35
C LYS A 483 15.61 16.53 12.39
N TRP A 484 15.29 16.33 11.11
CA TRP A 484 16.29 15.91 10.13
C TRP A 484 17.31 17.01 9.83
N TYR A 485 16.85 18.26 9.85
CA TYR A 485 17.72 19.41 9.71
C TYR A 485 18.58 19.64 10.97
N GLU A 486 17.97 19.53 12.15
CA GLU A 486 18.62 19.75 13.46
C GLU A 486 19.61 18.65 13.85
N GLU A 487 19.27 17.39 13.59
CA GLU A 487 19.99 16.23 14.08
C GLU A 487 20.29 15.24 12.93
N PRO A 488 21.48 15.31 12.29
CA PRO A 488 21.85 14.42 11.19
C PRO A 488 21.71 12.92 11.51
N ASN A 489 21.91 12.52 12.76
CA ASN A 489 21.73 11.15 13.22
C ASN A 489 20.29 10.63 13.02
N LYS A 490 19.28 11.52 13.08
CA LYS A 490 17.87 11.15 12.83
C LYS A 490 17.61 10.75 11.40
N ILE A 491 18.37 11.29 10.44
CA ILE A 491 18.29 10.83 9.05
C ILE A 491 18.76 9.37 8.97
N ASN A 492 19.90 9.04 9.58
CA ASN A 492 20.42 7.66 9.56
C ASN A 492 19.50 6.67 10.26
N GLU A 493 18.97 7.01 11.44
CA GLU A 493 18.01 6.17 12.16
C GLU A 493 16.82 5.81 11.26
N VAL A 494 16.27 6.80 10.54
CA VAL A 494 15.14 6.59 9.64
C VAL A 494 15.55 5.77 8.41
N LEU A 495 16.72 6.01 7.83
CA LEU A 495 17.21 5.25 6.67
C LEU A 495 17.45 3.77 7.03
N ILE A 496 18.00 3.47 8.20
CA ILE A 496 18.18 2.09 8.67
C ILE A 496 16.81 1.41 8.85
N LYS A 497 15.85 2.09 9.50
CA LYS A 497 14.47 1.56 9.65
C LYS A 497 13.82 1.34 8.28
N HIS A 498 14.03 2.26 7.33
CA HIS A 498 13.52 2.16 5.97
C HIS A 498 14.10 0.94 5.23
N GLN A 499 15.42 0.72 5.31
CA GLN A 499 16.07 -0.44 4.71
C GLN A 499 15.53 -1.76 5.29
N HIS A 500 15.40 -1.86 6.61
CA HIS A 500 14.83 -3.05 7.27
C HIS A 500 13.38 -3.34 6.83
N ASN A 501 12.56 -2.30 6.71
CA ASN A 501 11.17 -2.44 6.23
C ASN A 501 11.12 -2.96 4.79
N ILE A 502 11.96 -2.41 3.90
CA ILE A 502 12.03 -2.88 2.51
C ILE A 502 12.52 -4.33 2.47
N THR A 503 13.58 -4.67 3.20
CA THR A 503 14.12 -6.04 3.22
C THR A 503 13.09 -7.06 3.72
N SER A 504 12.34 -6.71 4.78
CA SER A 504 11.27 -7.56 5.31
C SER A 504 10.15 -7.74 4.28
N ASN A 505 9.75 -6.65 3.59
CA ASN A 505 8.74 -6.75 2.54
C ASN A 505 9.22 -7.54 1.31
N ILE A 506 10.48 -7.40 0.88
CA ILE A 506 11.07 -8.20 -0.21
C ILE A 506 11.09 -9.68 0.16
N THR A 507 11.46 -10.00 1.41
CA THR A 507 11.46 -11.37 1.93
C THR A 507 10.03 -11.96 1.90
N ARG A 508 9.03 -11.17 2.31
CA ARG A 508 7.61 -11.52 2.19
C ARG A 508 7.17 -11.73 0.74
N LEU A 509 7.54 -10.84 -0.18
CA LEU A 509 7.21 -10.95 -1.61
C LEU A 509 7.83 -12.21 -2.23
N TYR A 510 9.08 -12.52 -1.90
CA TYR A 510 9.75 -13.73 -2.35
C TYR A 510 9.04 -15.00 -1.84
N ARG A 511 8.63 -14.99 -0.57
CA ARG A 511 7.85 -16.09 0.03
C ARG A 511 6.53 -16.29 -0.72
N ILE A 512 5.78 -15.20 -0.97
CA ILE A 512 4.51 -15.24 -1.72
C ILE A 512 4.74 -15.78 -3.14
N ARG A 513 5.77 -15.30 -3.83
CA ARG A 513 6.15 -15.81 -5.16
C ARG A 513 6.42 -17.32 -5.13
N ASN A 514 7.18 -17.81 -4.17
CA ASN A 514 7.48 -19.24 -4.05
C ASN A 514 6.23 -20.06 -3.76
N GLU A 515 5.32 -19.55 -2.92
CA GLU A 515 4.05 -20.23 -2.65
C GLU A 515 3.14 -20.28 -3.88
N ILE A 516 3.09 -19.22 -4.70
CA ILE A 516 2.34 -19.22 -5.97
C ILE A 516 2.93 -20.24 -6.95
N VAL A 517 4.25 -20.23 -7.13
CA VAL A 517 4.95 -21.10 -8.10
C VAL A 517 4.91 -22.57 -7.70
N HIS A 518 5.12 -22.88 -6.41
CA HIS A 518 5.30 -24.26 -5.96
C HIS A 518 4.07 -24.89 -5.31
N ASN A 519 3.18 -24.10 -4.71
CA ASN A 519 2.05 -24.62 -3.93
C ASN A 519 0.69 -24.24 -4.52
N ALA A 520 0.66 -23.61 -5.71
CA ALA A 520 -0.55 -23.08 -6.34
C ALA A 520 -1.43 -22.27 -5.36
N ALA A 521 -0.79 -21.60 -4.39
CA ALA A 521 -1.49 -21.01 -3.27
C ALA A 521 -2.17 -19.70 -3.67
N ILE A 522 -3.49 -19.65 -3.48
CA ILE A 522 -4.28 -18.43 -3.68
C ILE A 522 -4.21 -17.61 -2.41
N LYS A 523 -3.52 -16.45 -2.46
CA LYS A 523 -3.42 -15.56 -1.30
C LYS A 523 -4.50 -14.49 -1.32
N ASN A 524 -5.38 -14.53 -0.31
CA ASN A 524 -6.25 -13.40 0.01
C ASN A 524 -5.40 -12.15 0.29
N GLY A 525 -5.77 -11.01 -0.29
CA GLY A 525 -5.09 -9.73 -0.03
C GLY A 525 -3.80 -9.48 -0.85
N ILE A 526 -3.53 -10.26 -1.91
CA ILE A 526 -2.35 -10.10 -2.77
C ILE A 526 -2.23 -8.71 -3.45
N TYR A 527 -3.32 -7.94 -3.53
CA TYR A 527 -3.38 -6.60 -4.13
C TYR A 527 -2.30 -5.64 -3.63
N VAL A 528 -2.11 -5.58 -2.31
CA VAL A 528 -1.16 -4.63 -1.71
C VAL A 528 0.28 -5.05 -2.03
N HIS A 529 0.53 -6.37 -2.08
CA HIS A 529 1.82 -6.92 -2.51
C HIS A 529 2.10 -6.62 -3.99
N ILE A 530 1.10 -6.72 -4.86
CA ILE A 530 1.22 -6.36 -6.29
C ILE A 530 1.56 -4.88 -6.45
N SER A 531 0.91 -4.00 -5.68
CA SER A 531 1.23 -2.56 -5.67
C SER A 531 2.70 -2.31 -5.31
N HIS A 532 3.20 -2.98 -4.27
CA HIS A 532 4.59 -2.84 -3.84
C HIS A 532 5.59 -3.34 -4.87
N ILE A 533 5.39 -4.55 -5.43
CA ILE A 533 6.33 -5.09 -6.42
C ILE A 533 6.32 -4.29 -7.73
N LYS A 534 5.14 -3.82 -8.16
CA LYS A 534 5.03 -2.90 -9.31
C LYS A 534 5.82 -1.63 -9.05
N TYR A 535 5.63 -1.00 -7.89
CA TYR A 535 6.35 0.19 -7.46
C TYR A 535 7.87 -0.06 -7.44
N TYR A 536 8.33 -1.18 -6.86
CA TYR A 536 9.75 -1.52 -6.81
C TYR A 536 10.38 -1.68 -8.19
N LEU A 537 9.71 -2.41 -9.09
CA LEU A 537 10.15 -2.56 -10.47
C LEU A 537 10.23 -1.22 -11.21
N THR A 538 9.18 -0.39 -11.12
CA THR A 538 9.20 0.90 -11.81
C THR A 538 10.25 1.84 -11.23
N PHE A 539 10.45 1.85 -9.92
CA PHE A 539 11.47 2.64 -9.25
C PHE A 539 12.88 2.27 -9.76
N ILE A 540 13.25 0.99 -9.66
CA ILE A 540 14.62 0.56 -10.00
C ILE A 540 14.89 0.73 -11.50
N LEU A 541 13.89 0.44 -12.34
CA LEU A 541 14.00 0.61 -13.78
C LEU A 541 14.23 2.08 -14.13
N ASN A 542 13.47 3.01 -13.54
CA ASN A 542 13.64 4.44 -13.78
C ASN A 542 15.03 4.92 -13.31
N SER A 543 15.48 4.48 -12.13
CA SER A 543 16.81 4.85 -11.62
C SER A 543 17.97 4.32 -12.47
N ILE A 544 17.86 3.08 -12.98
CA ILE A 544 18.85 2.51 -13.89
C ILE A 544 18.84 3.25 -15.23
N LEU A 545 17.67 3.52 -15.81
CA LEU A 545 17.56 4.27 -17.06
C LEU A 545 18.21 5.66 -16.94
N ASP A 546 18.00 6.36 -15.82
CA ASP A 546 18.62 7.66 -15.56
C ASP A 546 20.13 7.58 -15.39
N PHE A 547 20.63 6.58 -14.65
CA PHE A 547 22.06 6.36 -14.51
C PHE A 547 22.72 6.07 -15.86
N MET A 548 22.14 5.16 -16.64
CA MET A 548 22.69 4.74 -17.93
C MET A 548 22.63 5.83 -18.99
N ALA A 549 21.65 6.74 -18.93
CA ALA A 549 21.47 7.81 -19.91
C ALA A 549 22.28 9.08 -19.58
N GLU A 550 22.36 9.48 -18.30
CA GLU A 550 22.87 10.81 -17.91
C GLU A 550 24.08 10.76 -16.96
N ASN A 551 24.23 9.72 -16.14
CA ASN A 551 25.27 9.63 -15.11
C ASN A 551 26.13 8.37 -15.27
N ASN A 552 26.43 8.02 -16.52
CA ASN A 552 27.08 6.76 -16.86
C ASN A 552 28.56 6.80 -16.43
N VAL A 553 28.87 6.18 -15.30
CA VAL A 553 30.24 6.01 -14.81
C VAL A 553 30.60 4.53 -14.91
N ASP A 554 31.61 4.25 -15.73
CA ASP A 554 32.30 2.96 -15.78
C ASP A 554 33.24 2.89 -14.55
N LEU A 555 32.89 2.09 -13.54
CA LEU A 555 33.61 2.09 -12.26
C LEU A 555 34.81 1.13 -12.27
N ASP A 556 34.76 0.06 -13.06
CA ASP A 556 35.84 -0.92 -13.16
C ASP A 556 36.80 -0.65 -14.33
N ASN A 557 36.48 0.32 -15.18
CA ASN A 557 37.22 0.76 -16.36
C ASN A 557 37.36 -0.37 -17.41
N ASP A 558 36.37 -1.26 -17.52
CA ASP A 558 36.34 -2.30 -18.56
C ASP A 558 35.92 -1.76 -19.95
N GLY A 559 35.62 -0.47 -20.01
CA GLY A 559 35.19 0.27 -21.19
C GLY A 559 33.67 0.27 -21.36
N LYS A 560 32.89 -0.39 -20.50
CA LYS A 560 31.44 -0.50 -20.59
C LYS A 560 30.79 -0.03 -19.29
N VAL A 561 29.56 0.47 -19.43
CA VAL A 561 28.73 0.80 -18.27
C VAL A 561 27.69 -0.30 -18.07
N THR A 562 27.58 -0.79 -16.85
CA THR A 562 26.77 -1.95 -16.49
C THR A 562 25.83 -1.67 -15.31
N ILE A 563 24.85 -2.56 -15.11
CA ILE A 563 23.96 -2.50 -13.94
C ILE A 563 24.74 -2.71 -12.63
N GLU A 564 25.87 -3.44 -12.67
CA GLU A 564 26.73 -3.59 -11.49
C GLU A 564 27.38 -2.26 -11.10
N ASP A 565 27.85 -1.47 -12.09
CA ASP A 565 28.37 -0.12 -11.85
C ASP A 565 27.33 0.76 -11.16
N TYR A 566 26.08 0.68 -11.62
CA TYR A 566 24.98 1.37 -10.96
C TYR A 566 24.85 0.96 -9.49
N PHE A 567 24.79 -0.34 -9.18
CA PHE A 567 24.63 -0.83 -7.82
C PHE A 567 25.79 -0.44 -6.90
N ILE A 568 27.03 -0.57 -7.38
CA ILE A 568 28.23 -0.19 -6.64
C ILE A 568 28.26 1.32 -6.43
N ALA A 569 27.94 2.13 -7.45
CA ALA A 569 27.83 3.58 -7.33
C ALA A 569 26.81 3.96 -6.24
N GLN A 570 25.62 3.36 -6.24
CA GLN A 570 24.61 3.64 -5.22
C GLN A 570 25.10 3.26 -3.81
N GLU A 571 25.82 2.15 -3.66
CA GLU A 571 26.40 1.75 -2.39
C GLU A 571 27.45 2.74 -1.88
N ILE A 572 28.36 3.20 -2.75
CA ILE A 572 29.40 4.17 -2.41
C ILE A 572 28.77 5.52 -2.01
N ILE A 573 27.82 6.02 -2.79
CA ILE A 573 27.14 7.30 -2.51
C ILE A 573 26.37 7.21 -1.18
N LEU A 574 25.70 6.09 -0.90
CA LEU A 574 24.97 5.96 0.36
C LEU A 574 25.93 5.88 1.55
N GLY A 575 27.07 5.20 1.36
CA GLY A 575 28.14 5.11 2.36
C GLY A 575 28.73 6.47 2.71
N SER A 576 28.95 7.35 1.72
CA SER A 576 29.50 8.69 1.94
C SER A 576 28.51 9.66 2.61
N LEU A 577 27.21 9.39 2.52
CA LEU A 577 26.15 10.20 3.16
C LEU A 577 25.90 9.84 4.63
N LYS A 578 26.57 8.82 5.16
CA LYS A 578 26.36 8.36 6.54
C LYS A 578 26.75 9.46 7.54
N ASN A 579 25.78 9.90 8.34
CA ASN A 579 25.91 11.03 9.31
C ASN A 579 26.11 12.40 8.66
N SER A 580 25.89 12.52 7.35
CA SER A 580 25.95 13.80 6.65
C SER A 580 24.74 14.68 6.96
N LYS A 581 24.92 16.00 6.83
CA LYS A 581 23.84 16.98 7.02
C LYS A 581 22.79 16.87 5.92
N LEU A 582 21.59 17.40 6.20
CA LEU A 582 20.46 17.43 5.25
C LEU A 582 20.83 18.01 3.88
N GLU A 583 21.70 19.02 3.85
CA GLU A 583 22.19 19.67 2.64
C GLU A 583 22.80 18.67 1.63
N GLU A 584 23.59 17.70 2.10
CA GLU A 584 24.22 16.69 1.23
C GLU A 584 23.17 15.77 0.60
N PHE A 585 22.07 15.47 1.30
CA PHE A 585 20.97 14.70 0.75
C PHE A 585 20.18 15.46 -0.32
N LEU A 586 20.15 16.80 -0.28
CA LEU A 586 19.48 17.61 -1.30
C LEU A 586 20.27 17.66 -2.61
N LYS A 587 21.61 17.50 -2.55
CA LYS A 587 22.53 17.48 -3.70
C LYS A 587 22.43 16.20 -4.55
N ILE A 588 21.74 15.15 -4.07
CA ILE A 588 21.62 13.87 -4.79
C ILE A 588 20.83 14.06 -6.10
N ASN A 589 21.44 13.68 -7.22
CA ASN A 589 20.89 13.81 -8.58
C ASN A 589 20.20 12.53 -9.08
N ASN A 590 19.38 11.92 -8.22
CA ASN A 590 18.55 10.77 -8.57
C ASN A 590 17.11 11.23 -8.82
N PRO A 591 16.35 10.53 -9.69
CA PRO A 591 14.94 10.85 -9.92
C PRO A 591 14.15 10.79 -8.61
N THR A 592 13.47 11.89 -8.30
CA THR A 592 12.64 11.99 -7.09
C THR A 592 11.21 11.50 -7.34
N GLN A 593 10.82 11.36 -8.61
CA GLN A 593 9.54 10.80 -9.04
C GLN A 593 9.74 9.59 -9.93
N ILE A 594 8.80 8.66 -9.85
CA ILE A 594 8.74 7.52 -10.77
C ILE A 594 8.26 8.04 -12.12
N LEU A 595 9.18 8.03 -13.10
CA LEU A 595 8.96 8.50 -14.47
C LEU A 595 8.67 10.01 -14.50
N HIS A 596 9.75 10.79 -14.64
CA HIS A 596 9.73 12.24 -14.81
C HIS A 596 9.16 12.66 -16.17
#